data_AF-A0A7D7VSQ2-F1
#
_entry.id   AF-A0A7D7VSQ2-F1
#
_cell.length_a   1.000
_cell.length_b   1.000
_cell.length_c   1.000
_cell.angle_alpha   90.00
_cell.angle_beta   90.00
_cell.angle_gamma   90.00
#
_symmetry.space_group_name_H-M   'P 1'
#
loop_
_entity.id
_entity.type
_entity.pdbx_description
1 polymer ?
#
loop_
_entity_poly.entity_id
_entity_poly.type
_entity_poly.pdbx_seq_one_letter_code
_entity_poly.pdbx_strand_id
1 'polypeptide(L)'
;MKNKISIIFLIIAVSCFAKDKGKGLLYIIKNEKKVEIKIYERSNSNSKMLAVFTYENKGNGEIVYEINSERLVEENLIEFEYEEQGIPLCRKYKNWLKVIYGFEKNGKKLVGWIKYEKQKINYFFWSEHLKSKLLFFESSDKINLYDAINGNEVSFKLEPSPYLKYDYIMKPLETKGKWMKVELTTPNDNCDIPNHKRKGVFWIRYLDDKFSPKVWYFTRGC
;
A
#
# COMPACT_ATOMS: atom_id res chain seq x y z
N MET A 1 11.98 49.00 30.90
CA MET A 1 11.03 47.89 30.70
C MET A 1 11.58 46.99 29.60
N LYS A 2 12.09 45.80 29.95
CA LYS A 2 12.69 44.86 28.99
C LYS A 2 11.59 43.89 28.49
N ASN A 3 11.20 44.03 27.23
CA ASN A 3 10.29 43.10 26.55
C ASN A 3 10.95 41.73 26.44
N LYS A 4 10.41 40.73 27.14
CA LYS A 4 10.72 39.32 26.89
C LYS A 4 9.87 38.87 25.71
N ILE A 5 10.51 38.72 24.55
CA ILE A 5 9.92 38.04 23.39
C ILE A 5 9.87 36.55 23.74
N SER A 6 8.65 36.03 23.91
CA SER A 6 8.38 34.60 24.00
C SER A 6 8.64 33.95 22.65
N ILE A 7 9.70 33.14 22.55
CA ILE A 7 9.90 32.23 21.42
C ILE A 7 9.05 30.99 21.70
N ILE A 8 7.87 30.93 21.07
CA ILE A 8 7.07 29.71 21.03
C ILE A 8 7.74 28.76 20.03
N PHE A 9 8.43 27.75 20.54
CA PHE A 9 8.86 26.60 19.74
C PHE A 9 7.63 25.79 19.36
N LEU A 10 7.07 26.06 18.19
CA LEU A 10 6.06 25.21 17.57
C LEU A 10 6.76 23.95 17.03
N ILE A 11 6.92 22.93 17.87
CA ILE A 11 7.34 21.60 17.42
C ILE A 11 6.15 20.96 16.71
N ILE A 12 6.02 21.20 15.41
CA ILE A 12 5.20 20.35 14.53
C ILE A 12 6.02 19.09 14.28
N ALA A 13 5.88 18.09 15.15
CA ALA A 13 6.47 16.78 14.94
C ALA A 13 5.44 15.69 15.22
N VAL A 14 4.47 15.56 14.31
CA VAL A 14 3.92 14.25 13.97
C VAL A 14 3.77 14.23 12.44
N SER A 15 4.88 13.95 11.76
CA SER A 15 4.75 13.30 10.46
C SER A 15 4.09 11.95 10.74
N CYS A 16 2.79 11.82 10.48
CA CYS A 16 2.24 10.52 10.15
C CYS A 16 3.07 10.03 8.97
N PHE A 17 4.03 9.14 9.23
CA PHE A 17 4.83 8.57 8.16
C PHE A 17 3.85 7.78 7.31
N ALA A 18 3.51 8.30 6.13
CA ALA A 18 2.76 7.52 5.17
C ALA A 18 3.50 6.19 4.97
N LYS A 19 2.83 5.08 5.31
CA LYS A 19 3.42 3.74 5.25
C LYS A 19 4.06 3.52 3.87
N ASP A 20 5.30 3.05 3.85
CA ASP A 20 5.97 2.76 2.58
C ASP A 20 5.49 1.43 2.06
N LYS A 21 4.63 1.45 1.04
CA LYS A 21 4.04 0.27 0.42
C LYS A 21 5.02 -0.57 -0.40
N GLY A 22 6.26 -0.12 -0.58
CA GLY A 22 7.27 -0.81 -1.38
C GLY A 22 6.85 -0.97 -2.85
N LYS A 23 7.60 -1.78 -3.60
CA LYS A 23 7.32 -2.09 -5.01
C LYS A 23 6.32 -3.24 -5.19
N GLY A 24 6.06 -3.95 -4.12
CA GLY A 24 5.16 -5.09 -4.08
C GLY A 24 4.81 -5.43 -2.65
N LEU A 25 4.25 -6.62 -2.47
CA LEU A 25 3.85 -7.12 -1.17
C LEU A 25 4.24 -8.59 -1.05
N LEU A 26 4.70 -8.97 0.14
CA LEU A 26 4.85 -10.35 0.59
C LEU A 26 3.76 -10.64 1.60
N TYR A 27 3.09 -11.79 1.48
CA TYR A 27 2.04 -12.22 2.40
C TYR A 27 2.16 -13.72 2.70
N ILE A 28 1.54 -14.15 3.79
CA ILE A 28 1.56 -15.53 4.26
C ILE A 28 0.45 -16.33 3.59
N ILE A 29 0.76 -17.56 3.19
CA ILE A 29 -0.21 -18.54 2.71
C ILE A 29 -0.80 -19.23 3.94
N LYS A 30 -2.10 -19.05 4.17
CA LYS A 30 -2.82 -19.44 5.40
C LYS A 30 -3.14 -20.95 5.46
N ASN A 31 -2.12 -21.79 5.36
CA ASN A 31 -2.25 -23.25 5.42
C ASN A 31 -2.05 -23.83 6.83
N GLU A 32 -1.54 -23.03 7.76
CA GLU A 32 -1.17 -23.43 9.12
C GLU A 32 -1.80 -22.49 10.13
N LYS A 33 -2.03 -22.97 11.37
CA LYS A 33 -2.59 -22.14 12.46
C LYS A 33 -1.68 -20.97 12.81
N LYS A 34 -0.36 -21.17 12.74
CA LYS A 34 0.64 -20.17 13.05
C LYS A 34 1.80 -20.31 12.08
N VAL A 35 2.25 -19.20 11.51
CA VAL A 35 3.42 -19.15 10.62
C VAL A 35 4.38 -18.09 11.13
N GLU A 36 5.66 -18.44 11.24
CA GLU A 36 6.73 -17.52 11.63
C GLU A 36 7.77 -17.39 10.51
N ILE A 37 8.02 -16.16 10.09
CA ILE A 37 8.94 -15.83 9.02
C ILE A 37 10.08 -14.96 9.56
N LYS A 38 11.28 -15.51 9.55
CA LYS A 38 12.49 -14.81 10.03
C LYS A 38 12.98 -13.79 9.02
N ILE A 39 13.32 -12.61 9.52
CA ILE A 39 13.86 -11.49 8.73
C ILE A 39 15.35 -11.33 9.09
N TYR A 40 16.21 -11.39 8.09
CA TYR A 40 17.67 -11.40 8.25
C TYR A 40 18.31 -10.11 7.73
N GLU A 41 19.49 -9.75 8.24
CA GLU A 41 20.24 -8.58 7.78
C GLU A 41 20.73 -8.70 6.33
N ARG A 42 21.14 -9.91 5.94
CA ARG A 42 21.63 -10.21 4.59
C ARG A 42 20.81 -11.33 3.97
N SER A 43 20.95 -11.53 2.66
CA SER A 43 20.31 -12.63 1.91
C SER A 43 21.00 -13.97 2.19
N ASN A 44 21.14 -14.34 3.46
CA ASN A 44 21.74 -15.56 3.97
C ASN A 44 21.22 -15.85 5.39
N SER A 45 20.84 -17.10 5.67
CA SER A 45 20.26 -17.52 6.95
C SER A 45 21.26 -17.50 8.10
N ASN A 46 22.56 -17.49 7.81
CA ASN A 46 23.61 -17.39 8.84
C ASN A 46 23.88 -15.92 9.25
N SER A 47 23.20 -14.95 8.63
CA SER A 47 23.34 -13.54 9.03
C SER A 47 22.47 -13.23 10.26
N LYS A 48 22.74 -12.09 10.91
CA LYS A 48 21.99 -11.64 12.08
C LYS A 48 20.49 -11.60 11.77
N MET A 49 19.69 -12.25 12.62
CA MET A 49 18.24 -12.10 12.60
C MET A 49 17.87 -10.72 13.15
N LEU A 50 17.02 -10.01 12.42
CA LEU A 50 16.58 -8.66 12.75
C LEU A 50 15.17 -8.61 13.35
N ALA A 51 14.29 -9.48 12.87
CA ALA A 51 12.87 -9.50 13.24
C ALA A 51 12.23 -10.86 12.93
N VAL A 52 11.04 -11.08 13.48
CA VAL A 52 10.14 -12.20 13.12
C VAL A 52 8.79 -11.63 12.71
N PHE A 53 8.32 -12.00 11.53
CA PHE A 53 6.95 -11.74 11.09
C PHE A 53 6.09 -12.95 11.38
N THR A 54 5.04 -12.75 12.17
CA THR A 54 4.14 -13.80 12.63
C THR A 54 2.75 -13.61 12.03
N TYR A 55 2.14 -14.70 11.61
CA TYR A 55 0.70 -14.85 11.39
C TYR A 55 0.17 -15.87 12.38
N GLU A 56 -0.96 -15.58 13.00
CA GLU A 56 -1.68 -16.53 13.85
C GLU A 56 -3.19 -16.44 13.64
N ASN A 57 -3.82 -17.58 13.38
CA ASN A 57 -5.27 -17.75 13.44
C ASN A 57 -5.63 -18.35 14.80
N LYS A 58 -6.27 -17.55 15.67
CA LYS A 58 -6.60 -17.96 17.03
C LYS A 58 -7.80 -18.91 17.11
N GLY A 59 -8.51 -19.14 16.00
CA GLY A 59 -9.62 -20.10 15.90
C GLY A 59 -10.99 -19.57 16.31
N ASN A 60 -11.06 -18.36 16.87
CA ASN A 60 -12.28 -17.60 17.20
C ASN A 60 -12.67 -16.59 16.09
N GLY A 61 -12.09 -16.73 14.89
CA GLY A 61 -12.17 -15.74 13.81
C GLY A 61 -11.13 -14.62 13.90
N GLU A 62 -10.40 -14.50 15.02
CA GLU A 62 -9.33 -13.51 15.16
C GLU A 62 -8.07 -13.95 14.42
N ILE A 63 -7.63 -13.10 13.49
CA ILE A 63 -6.38 -13.22 12.76
C ILE A 63 -5.43 -12.13 13.23
N VAL A 64 -4.22 -12.51 13.63
CA VAL A 64 -3.18 -11.58 14.07
C VAL A 64 -2.00 -11.64 13.11
N TYR A 65 -1.53 -10.46 12.72
CA TYR A 65 -0.26 -10.27 12.04
C TYR A 65 0.60 -9.36 12.91
N GLU A 66 1.86 -9.72 13.11
CA GLU A 66 2.75 -8.95 13.98
C GLU A 66 4.19 -9.04 13.50
N ILE A 67 4.95 -7.96 13.67
CA ILE A 67 6.39 -7.95 13.47
C ILE A 67 7.09 -7.71 14.82
N ASN A 68 7.83 -8.70 15.28
CA ASN A 68 8.59 -8.63 16.52
C ASN A 68 10.05 -8.27 16.25
N SER A 69 10.52 -7.12 16.76
CA SER A 69 11.92 -6.67 16.65
C SER A 69 12.27 -5.61 17.69
N GLU A 70 13.47 -5.70 18.28
CA GLU A 70 13.96 -4.77 19.32
C GLU A 70 14.08 -3.30 18.83
N ARG A 71 14.26 -3.11 17.52
CA ARG A 71 14.45 -1.78 16.91
C ARG A 71 13.15 -1.16 16.40
N LEU A 72 12.08 -1.94 16.36
CA LEU A 72 10.82 -1.54 15.77
C LEU A 72 10.08 -0.58 16.69
N VAL A 73 9.67 0.55 16.14
CA VAL A 73 8.78 1.50 16.82
C VAL A 73 7.41 1.52 16.14
N GLU A 74 7.40 1.38 14.81
CA GLU A 74 6.18 1.32 14.02
C GLU A 74 6.30 0.22 12.96
N GLU A 75 5.33 -0.69 12.92
CA GLU A 75 5.24 -1.72 11.88
C GLU A 75 4.77 -1.15 10.53
N ASN A 76 5.32 -1.70 9.46
CA ASN A 76 4.95 -1.30 8.11
C ASN A 76 4.05 -2.35 7.44
N LEU A 77 3.12 -2.95 8.19
CA LEU A 77 2.14 -3.88 7.64
C LEU A 77 1.09 -3.14 6.80
N ILE A 78 0.77 -3.73 5.65
CA ILE A 78 -0.21 -3.21 4.70
C ILE A 78 -1.33 -4.22 4.57
N GLU A 79 -2.55 -3.81 4.96
CA GLU A 79 -3.77 -4.54 4.60
C GLU A 79 -3.93 -4.50 3.07
N PHE A 80 -4.15 -5.62 2.40
CA PHE A 80 -4.24 -5.68 0.93
C PHE A 80 -5.48 -6.44 0.44
N GLU A 81 -6.09 -7.23 1.31
CA GLU A 81 -7.41 -7.83 1.17
C GLU A 81 -8.08 -7.79 2.55
N TYR A 82 -9.38 -8.14 2.62
CA TYR A 82 -10.14 -8.11 3.87
C TYR A 82 -9.43 -8.93 4.95
N GLU A 83 -9.00 -8.27 6.04
CA GLU A 83 -8.28 -8.91 7.15
C GLU A 83 -6.99 -9.66 6.70
N GLU A 84 -6.42 -9.25 5.56
CA GLU A 84 -5.16 -9.79 5.05
C GLU A 84 -4.10 -8.72 5.05
N GLN A 85 -3.01 -8.97 5.77
CA GLN A 85 -1.88 -8.06 5.83
C GLN A 85 -0.62 -8.70 5.23
N GLY A 86 0.20 -7.86 4.63
CA GLY A 86 1.50 -8.24 4.09
C GLY A 86 2.58 -7.22 4.42
N ILE A 87 3.82 -7.62 4.16
CA ILE A 87 4.99 -6.78 4.30
C ILE A 87 5.36 -6.19 2.93
N PRO A 88 5.56 -4.86 2.84
CA PRO A 88 6.10 -4.19 1.68
C PRO A 88 7.40 -4.81 1.17
N LEU A 89 7.37 -5.20 -0.10
CA LEU A 89 8.48 -5.81 -0.82
C LEU A 89 9.25 -4.73 -1.60
N CYS A 90 10.56 -4.63 -1.39
CA CYS A 90 11.43 -3.77 -2.19
C CYS A 90 11.85 -4.43 -3.51
N ARG A 91 12.33 -5.68 -3.42
CA ARG A 91 12.90 -6.43 -4.55
C ARG A 91 13.06 -7.91 -4.22
N LYS A 92 13.21 -8.73 -5.26
CA LYS A 92 13.65 -10.13 -5.20
C LYS A 92 15.10 -10.26 -5.64
N TYR A 93 15.86 -11.12 -4.99
CA TYR A 93 17.22 -11.52 -5.40
C TYR A 93 17.38 -13.02 -5.16
N LYS A 94 17.51 -13.80 -6.24
CA LYS A 94 17.47 -15.27 -6.18
C LYS A 94 16.22 -15.74 -5.43
N ASN A 95 16.40 -16.52 -4.35
CA ASN A 95 15.36 -17.00 -3.45
C ASN A 95 15.17 -16.11 -2.20
N TRP A 96 15.61 -14.86 -2.23
CA TRP A 96 15.46 -13.92 -1.12
C TRP A 96 14.62 -12.71 -1.50
N LEU A 97 13.79 -12.27 -0.57
CA LEU A 97 12.88 -11.14 -0.71
C LEU A 97 13.32 -10.04 0.25
N LYS A 98 13.67 -8.86 -0.30
CA LYS A 98 14.05 -7.70 0.49
C LYS A 98 12.80 -6.92 0.87
N VAL A 99 12.55 -6.72 2.15
CA VAL A 99 11.29 -6.15 2.67
C VAL A 99 11.53 -4.95 3.57
N ILE A 100 10.54 -4.05 3.67
CA ILE A 100 10.49 -2.94 4.63
C ILE A 100 9.55 -3.36 5.75
N TYR A 101 10.10 -3.79 6.88
CA TYR A 101 9.30 -4.38 7.96
C TYR A 101 8.84 -3.35 9.00
N GLY A 102 9.36 -2.13 8.96
CA GLY A 102 8.96 -1.09 9.89
C GLY A 102 9.82 0.16 9.86
N PHE A 103 9.68 0.96 10.91
CA PHE A 103 10.40 2.20 11.10
C PHE A 103 10.94 2.33 12.53
N GLU A 104 12.10 2.96 12.67
CA GLU A 104 12.64 3.44 13.95
C GLU A 104 12.00 4.78 14.33
N LYS A 105 12.19 5.22 15.58
CA LYS A 105 11.65 6.49 16.11
C LYS A 105 11.99 7.73 15.27
N ASN A 106 13.13 7.72 14.58
CA ASN A 106 13.57 8.81 13.72
C ASN A 106 13.02 8.72 12.28
N GLY A 107 12.09 7.79 12.00
CA GLY A 107 11.54 7.53 10.67
C GLY A 107 12.46 6.72 9.76
N LYS A 108 13.61 6.24 10.25
CA LYS A 108 14.50 5.39 9.45
C LYS A 108 13.82 4.06 9.16
N LYS A 109 13.77 3.70 7.87
CA LYS A 109 13.25 2.41 7.41
C LYS A 109 14.09 1.26 7.95
N LEU A 110 13.39 0.30 8.53
CA LEU A 110 13.92 -0.99 8.90
C LEU A 110 13.68 -1.97 7.75
N VAL A 111 14.79 -2.50 7.24
CA VAL A 111 14.83 -3.28 6.01
C VAL A 111 15.60 -4.57 6.26
N GLY A 112 15.09 -5.68 5.75
CA GLY A 112 15.72 -6.99 5.90
C GLY A 112 15.40 -7.93 4.75
N TRP A 113 15.82 -9.18 4.90
CA TRP A 113 15.70 -10.22 3.89
C TRP A 113 14.96 -11.42 4.45
N ILE A 114 13.96 -11.89 3.71
CA ILE A 114 13.20 -13.10 3.98
C ILE A 114 13.59 -14.15 2.95
N LYS A 115 13.81 -15.39 3.38
CA LYS A 115 14.00 -16.52 2.47
C LYS A 115 12.65 -16.91 1.89
N TYR A 116 12.56 -17.01 0.56
CA TYR A 116 11.33 -17.39 -0.12
C TYR A 116 11.04 -18.89 0.06
N GLU A 117 9.93 -19.19 0.73
CA GLU A 117 9.41 -20.54 0.97
C GLU A 117 8.04 -20.64 0.31
N LYS A 118 7.96 -21.21 -0.89
CA LYS A 118 6.75 -21.25 -1.74
C LYS A 118 5.51 -21.82 -1.03
N GLN A 119 5.70 -22.67 -0.02
CA GLN A 119 4.60 -23.30 0.73
C GLN A 119 4.05 -22.39 1.86
N LYS A 120 4.83 -21.40 2.32
CA LYS A 120 4.48 -20.54 3.46
C LYS A 120 4.17 -19.10 3.07
N ILE A 121 4.83 -18.59 2.03
CA ILE A 121 4.73 -17.20 1.64
C ILE A 121 4.55 -17.07 0.13
N ASN A 122 3.77 -16.07 -0.24
CA ASN A 122 3.63 -15.62 -1.61
C ASN A 122 3.97 -14.13 -1.70
N TYR A 123 4.14 -13.64 -2.91
CA TYR A 123 4.39 -12.22 -3.15
C TYR A 123 3.91 -11.80 -4.54
N PHE A 124 3.62 -10.52 -4.70
CA PHE A 124 3.38 -9.92 -6.00
C PHE A 124 4.02 -8.54 -6.07
N PHE A 125 4.21 -8.02 -7.28
CA PHE A 125 4.57 -6.62 -7.51
C PHE A 125 3.33 -5.81 -7.85
N TRP A 126 3.22 -4.61 -7.29
CA TRP A 126 2.07 -3.72 -7.52
C TRP A 126 1.87 -3.42 -9.00
N SER A 127 2.96 -3.32 -9.75
CA SER A 127 2.91 -3.05 -11.18
C SER A 127 2.08 -4.06 -11.95
N GLU A 128 2.15 -5.35 -11.56
CA GLU A 128 1.41 -6.44 -12.20
C GLU A 128 0.04 -6.67 -11.54
N HIS A 129 0.00 -6.70 -10.20
CA HIS A 129 -1.21 -7.01 -9.44
C HIS A 129 -2.35 -6.03 -9.72
N LEU A 130 -2.05 -4.74 -9.86
CA LEU A 130 -3.05 -3.71 -10.06
C LEU A 130 -3.66 -3.68 -11.47
N LYS A 131 -3.06 -4.38 -12.45
CA LYS A 131 -3.53 -4.36 -13.86
C LYS A 131 -4.89 -5.02 -14.05
N SER A 132 -5.31 -5.87 -13.11
CA SER A 132 -6.56 -6.64 -13.20
C SER A 132 -7.58 -6.26 -12.14
N LYS A 133 -7.31 -5.22 -11.35
CA LYS A 133 -8.16 -4.83 -10.21
C LYS A 133 -8.94 -3.55 -10.54
N LEU A 134 -10.12 -3.42 -9.95
CA LEU A 134 -10.82 -2.14 -9.90
C LEU A 134 -10.08 -1.23 -8.94
N LEU A 135 -9.89 0.03 -9.32
CA LEU A 135 -9.01 0.96 -8.63
C LEU A 135 -9.76 2.19 -8.13
N PHE A 136 -9.21 2.76 -7.07
CA PHE A 136 -9.62 3.99 -6.42
C PHE A 136 -8.36 4.78 -6.10
N PHE A 137 -8.42 6.10 -6.07
CA PHE A 137 -7.30 6.87 -5.54
C PHE A 137 -7.19 6.63 -4.03
N GLU A 138 -5.96 6.56 -3.51
CA GLU A 138 -5.72 6.40 -2.07
C GLU A 138 -6.30 7.55 -1.24
N SER A 139 -6.34 8.75 -1.82
CA SER A 139 -6.95 9.93 -1.21
C SER A 139 -7.77 10.67 -2.26
N SER A 140 -9.02 10.97 -1.90
CA SER A 140 -9.93 11.76 -2.73
C SER A 140 -9.57 13.25 -2.79
N ASP A 141 -8.60 13.70 -1.99
CA ASP A 141 -8.05 15.06 -2.07
C ASP A 141 -6.96 15.20 -3.13
N LYS A 142 -6.46 14.09 -3.68
CA LYS A 142 -5.35 14.06 -4.63
C LYS A 142 -5.69 13.24 -5.87
N ILE A 143 -6.74 13.67 -6.56
CA ILE A 143 -7.17 13.08 -7.83
C ILE A 143 -6.50 13.88 -8.95
N ASN A 144 -5.57 13.25 -9.66
CA ASN A 144 -4.93 13.83 -10.83
C ASN A 144 -5.17 12.91 -12.03
N LEU A 145 -5.86 13.44 -13.04
CA LEU A 145 -6.17 12.77 -14.30
C LEU A 145 -5.44 13.48 -15.43
N TYR A 146 -4.96 12.74 -16.42
CA TYR A 146 -4.16 13.30 -17.52
C TYR A 146 -4.68 12.84 -18.88
N ASP A 147 -4.56 13.69 -19.90
CA ASP A 147 -4.92 13.36 -21.28
C ASP A 147 -3.93 12.38 -21.95
N ALA A 148 -2.66 12.45 -21.55
CA ALA A 148 -1.55 11.62 -22.03
C ALA A 148 -0.52 11.35 -20.92
N ILE A 149 0.43 10.45 -21.21
CA ILE A 149 1.60 10.25 -20.35
C ILE A 149 2.43 11.54 -20.30
N ASN A 150 2.65 12.06 -19.09
CA ASN A 150 3.27 13.37 -18.88
C ASN A 150 2.55 14.52 -19.61
N GLY A 151 1.26 14.34 -19.93
CA GLY A 151 0.41 15.33 -20.58
C GLY A 151 -0.15 16.36 -19.60
N ASN A 152 -1.20 17.04 -20.02
CA ASN A 152 -1.86 18.05 -19.20
C ASN A 152 -2.81 17.40 -18.21
N GLU A 153 -2.94 18.01 -17.03
CA GLU A 153 -3.97 17.61 -16.08
C GLU A 153 -5.36 17.99 -16.62
N VAL A 154 -6.31 17.08 -16.49
CA VAL A 154 -7.69 17.21 -16.99
C VAL A 154 -8.64 17.24 -15.81
N SER A 155 -9.57 18.20 -15.82
CA SER A 155 -10.68 18.21 -14.88
C SER A 155 -11.79 17.27 -15.34
N PHE A 156 -12.23 16.39 -14.45
CA PHE A 156 -13.40 15.54 -14.65
C PHE A 156 -14.30 15.62 -13.43
N LYS A 157 -15.57 15.99 -13.63
CA LYS A 157 -16.51 16.18 -12.53
C LYS A 157 -16.98 14.82 -11.98
N LEU A 158 -16.49 14.49 -10.79
CA LEU A 158 -16.91 13.33 -10.01
C LEU A 158 -18.19 13.65 -9.22
N GLU A 159 -19.08 12.66 -9.13
CA GLU A 159 -20.26 12.74 -8.27
C GLU A 159 -19.85 12.56 -6.79
N PRO A 160 -20.51 13.27 -5.86
CA PRO A 160 -20.25 13.13 -4.42
C PRO A 160 -20.72 11.77 -3.91
N SER A 161 -20.07 11.25 -2.86
CA SER A 161 -20.50 10.05 -2.15
C SER A 161 -21.08 10.42 -0.77
N PRO A 162 -22.06 9.66 -0.25
CA PRO A 162 -22.53 9.83 1.12
C PRO A 162 -21.52 9.36 2.19
N TYR A 163 -20.58 8.48 1.82
CA TYR A 163 -19.61 7.87 2.75
C TYR A 163 -18.17 8.32 2.50
N LEU A 164 -17.86 8.66 1.24
CA LEU A 164 -16.55 9.14 0.80
C LEU A 164 -16.72 10.53 0.18
N LYS A 165 -15.61 11.20 -0.17
CA LYS A 165 -15.69 12.51 -0.84
C LYS A 165 -16.31 12.43 -2.24
N TYR A 166 -16.01 11.34 -2.97
CA TYR A 166 -16.48 11.12 -4.34
C TYR A 166 -16.85 9.67 -4.54
N ASP A 167 -17.85 9.44 -5.40
CA ASP A 167 -18.28 8.11 -5.81
C ASP A 167 -17.81 7.81 -7.24
N TYR A 168 -16.88 6.88 -7.40
CA TYR A 168 -16.33 6.52 -8.70
C TYR A 168 -15.60 5.19 -8.63
N ILE A 169 -15.33 4.60 -9.80
CA ILE A 169 -14.47 3.43 -9.96
C ILE A 169 -13.56 3.60 -11.17
N MET A 170 -12.34 3.06 -11.09
CA MET A 170 -11.39 3.07 -12.21
C MET A 170 -11.08 1.65 -12.66
N LYS A 171 -11.33 1.37 -13.94
CA LYS A 171 -10.97 0.10 -14.58
C LYS A 171 -9.67 0.27 -15.37
N PRO A 172 -8.60 -0.49 -15.08
CA PRO A 172 -7.38 -0.48 -15.87
C PRO A 172 -7.64 -0.89 -17.33
N LEU A 173 -7.02 -0.17 -18.26
CA LEU A 173 -7.05 -0.46 -19.70
C LEU A 173 -5.67 -0.78 -20.25
N GLU A 174 -4.65 0.00 -19.87
CA GLU A 174 -3.28 -0.13 -20.38
C GLU A 174 -2.28 0.34 -19.32
N THR A 175 -1.06 -0.19 -19.32
CA THR A 175 0.04 0.28 -18.44
C THR A 175 1.30 0.58 -19.24
N LYS A 176 1.97 1.69 -18.90
CA LYS A 176 3.28 2.07 -19.42
C LYS A 176 4.15 2.62 -18.28
N GLY A 177 4.98 1.77 -17.71
CA GLY A 177 5.84 2.14 -16.57
C GLY A 177 5.02 2.53 -15.35
N LYS A 178 5.14 3.79 -14.89
CA LYS A 178 4.43 4.34 -13.72
C LYS A 178 3.03 4.88 -14.06
N TRP A 179 2.65 4.82 -15.34
CA TRP A 179 1.41 5.34 -15.86
C TRP A 179 0.45 4.21 -16.19
N MET A 180 -0.83 4.43 -15.90
CA MET A 180 -1.92 3.53 -16.22
C MET A 180 -3.02 4.32 -16.90
N LYS A 181 -3.48 3.82 -18.05
CA LYS A 181 -4.70 4.30 -18.70
C LYS A 181 -5.87 3.59 -18.04
N VAL A 182 -6.87 4.34 -17.62
CA VAL A 182 -8.06 3.84 -16.91
C VAL A 182 -9.34 4.36 -17.56
N GLU A 183 -10.38 3.54 -17.57
CA GLU A 183 -11.76 4.03 -17.71
C GLU A 183 -12.27 4.38 -16.31
N LEU A 184 -12.63 5.64 -16.08
CA LEU A 184 -13.23 6.11 -14.85
C LEU A 184 -14.74 6.23 -15.05
N THR A 185 -15.52 5.66 -14.14
CA THR A 185 -16.99 5.76 -14.09
C THR A 185 -17.41 6.45 -12.79
N THR A 186 -18.35 7.40 -12.87
CA THR A 186 -18.93 8.11 -11.70
C THR A 186 -20.44 8.36 -11.93
N PRO A 187 -21.34 8.08 -10.95
CA PRO A 187 -21.07 7.38 -9.70
C PRO A 187 -20.58 5.93 -9.93
N ASN A 188 -20.14 5.24 -8.88
CA ASN A 188 -19.68 3.87 -8.97
C ASN A 188 -20.85 2.95 -9.37
N ASP A 189 -20.64 2.07 -10.35
CA ASP A 189 -21.65 1.12 -10.84
C ASP A 189 -21.42 -0.33 -10.37
N ASN A 190 -20.55 -0.53 -9.37
CA ASN A 190 -20.21 -1.85 -8.84
C ASN A 190 -21.32 -2.49 -7.99
N CYS A 191 -22.16 -1.67 -7.33
CA CYS A 191 -23.14 -2.13 -6.35
C CYS A 191 -24.57 -1.97 -6.83
N ASP A 192 -24.87 -0.78 -7.34
CA ASP A 192 -26.13 -0.46 -7.99
C ASP A 192 -25.82 0.17 -9.33
N ILE A 193 -26.70 -0.01 -10.31
CA ILE A 193 -26.57 0.66 -11.60
C ILE A 193 -27.26 2.02 -11.48
N PRO A 194 -26.52 3.13 -11.40
CA PRO A 194 -27.14 4.45 -11.27
C PRO A 194 -27.88 4.83 -12.55
N ASN A 195 -28.99 5.56 -12.41
CA ASN A 195 -29.79 6.06 -13.53
C ASN A 195 -29.01 6.97 -14.48
N HIS A 196 -27.97 7.63 -13.98
CA HIS A 196 -27.05 8.44 -14.77
C HIS A 196 -25.61 8.10 -14.40
N LYS A 197 -24.78 7.87 -15.42
CA LYS A 197 -23.34 7.67 -15.25
C LYS A 197 -22.55 8.51 -16.23
N ARG A 198 -21.43 9.06 -15.76
CA ARG A 198 -20.41 9.66 -16.61
C ARG A 198 -19.22 8.72 -16.68
N LYS A 199 -18.68 8.59 -17.89
CA LYS A 199 -17.45 7.84 -18.15
C LYS A 199 -16.42 8.73 -18.81
N GLY A 200 -15.16 8.49 -18.50
CA GLY A 200 -14.03 9.13 -19.17
C GLY A 200 -12.82 8.22 -19.17
N VAL A 201 -11.93 8.40 -20.14
CA VAL A 201 -10.70 7.62 -20.25
C VAL A 201 -9.52 8.54 -20.04
N PHE A 202 -8.69 8.22 -19.05
CA PHE A 202 -7.61 9.08 -18.58
C PHE A 202 -6.34 8.29 -18.33
N TRP A 203 -5.20 8.97 -18.39
CA TRP A 203 -3.97 8.50 -17.81
C TRP A 203 -3.90 8.92 -16.35
N ILE A 204 -3.43 8.01 -15.50
CA ILE A 204 -3.13 8.28 -14.10
C ILE A 204 -1.72 7.81 -13.78
N ARG A 205 -1.09 8.49 -12.83
CA ARG A 205 0.18 8.05 -12.26
C ARG A 205 -0.09 7.10 -11.09
N TYR A 206 -0.39 5.84 -11.40
CA TYR A 206 -0.78 4.83 -10.42
C TYR A 206 0.37 4.36 -9.51
N LEU A 207 1.62 4.60 -9.92
CA LEU A 207 2.83 4.34 -9.12
C LEU A 207 3.63 5.64 -8.90
N ASP A 208 4.24 5.77 -7.73
CA ASP A 208 5.16 6.85 -7.41
C ASP A 208 6.56 6.65 -8.03
N ASP A 209 7.52 7.51 -7.69
CA ASP A 209 8.88 7.39 -8.22
C ASP A 209 9.64 6.15 -7.76
N LYS A 210 9.24 5.60 -6.62
CA LYS A 210 9.81 4.40 -5.99
C LYS A 210 9.08 3.12 -6.41
N PHE A 211 8.07 3.23 -7.28
CA PHE A 211 7.16 2.15 -7.71
C PHE A 211 6.20 1.67 -6.61
N SER A 212 5.92 2.52 -5.64
CA SER A 212 4.87 2.32 -4.63
C SER A 212 3.52 2.80 -5.16
N PRO A 213 2.41 2.10 -4.87
CA PRO A 213 1.11 2.42 -5.43
C PRO A 213 0.51 3.68 -4.81
N LYS A 214 -0.03 4.54 -5.67
CA LYS A 214 -0.83 5.74 -5.34
C LYS A 214 -2.34 5.50 -5.44
N VAL A 215 -2.70 4.29 -5.82
CA VAL A 215 -4.08 3.81 -5.93
C VAL A 215 -4.31 2.70 -4.92
N TRP A 216 -5.57 2.43 -4.67
CA TRP A 216 -6.07 1.33 -3.87
C TRP A 216 -7.05 0.50 -4.70
N TYR A 217 -7.31 -0.74 -4.30
CA TYR A 217 -8.20 -1.63 -5.05
C TYR A 217 -9.17 -2.43 -4.19
N PHE A 218 -9.11 -2.25 -2.87
CA PHE A 218 -10.01 -2.94 -1.97
C PHE A 218 -11.14 -2.00 -1.54
N THR A 219 -12.38 -2.35 -1.93
CA THR A 219 -13.60 -1.71 -1.44
C THR A 219 -14.25 -2.60 -0.39
N ARG A 220 -14.54 -2.06 0.79
CA ARG A 220 -15.36 -2.75 1.79
C ARG A 220 -16.81 -2.72 1.32
N GLY A 221 -17.21 -3.77 0.62
CA GLY A 221 -18.60 -4.04 0.29
C GLY A 221 -19.24 -3.09 -0.72
N CYS A 222 -20.40 -3.56 -1.17
CA CYS A 222 -21.60 -2.76 -1.32
C CYS A 222 -22.28 -2.78 0.06
#